data_AF-A0A663D7S7-F1
#
_entry.id   AF-A0A663D7S7-F1
#
_cell.length_a   1.000
_cell.length_b   1.000
_cell.length_c   1.000
_cell.angle_alpha   90.00
_cell.angle_beta   90.00
_cell.angle_gamma   90.00
#
_symmetry.space_group_name_H-M   'P 1'
#
loop_
_entity.id
_entity.type
_entity.pdbx_description
1 polymer ?
#
loop_
_entity_poly.entity_id
_entity_poly.type
_entity_poly.pdbx_seq_one_letter_code
_entity_poly.pdbx_strand_id
1 'polypeptide(L)'
;MFLKAVVLALALVAVTGARAEVSADQVATVMWDYFSQLSNNAKEAVEHLQKSELTQQLNALFQDKLGEVNTYAGDLQKKLVPFATELHERLAKDSEKLKEEIRKELEEVRARLLPHANEVSQKIGDNVRELQQRLEPYADQLRTQVNTQAEQLRRQLTPYAQRMERVLRENADSLHASLRPHADELKAKIDQNVEELKGRLTPYADEFKVKIDQTVEELRRSLAPYAQDAQEKLNHQLEGLAFQMKKNAEELKTRISASAEELRQRLAPLVEDVRGNLRGNTEGLQKSLAELGGHLDRQVEEFRSRVEPYGENFNKALVQQMEQLRQKLGPHAGDVEGHLSFLEKDLRDKVNSFFSTFKEKESQDKTLSLPELEQQQEQQQEQQQEQQQEQQQEQQQEQQQEQQQGQVQMLAPLES
;
A
#
# COMPACT_ATOMS: atom_id res chain seq x y z
N MET A 1 -30.92 53.26 -29.90
CA MET A 1 -29.53 52.79 -30.12
C MET A 1 -29.44 51.43 -30.81
N PHE A 2 -30.43 50.54 -30.71
CA PHE A 2 -30.35 49.18 -31.27
C PHE A 2 -30.42 49.08 -32.82
N LEU A 3 -31.18 49.90 -33.55
CA LEU A 3 -31.20 49.86 -35.03
C LEU A 3 -29.82 50.21 -35.64
N LYS A 4 -29.12 51.18 -35.02
CA LYS A 4 -27.73 51.51 -35.38
C LYS A 4 -26.77 50.36 -35.07
N ALA A 5 -27.04 49.56 -34.03
CA ALA A 5 -26.25 48.39 -33.66
C ALA A 5 -26.47 47.19 -34.58
N VAL A 6 -27.69 46.97 -35.11
CA VAL A 6 -27.98 45.91 -36.09
C VAL A 6 -27.35 46.25 -37.45
N VAL A 7 -27.44 47.50 -37.88
CA VAL A 7 -26.75 47.98 -39.10
C VAL A 7 -25.23 47.89 -38.95
N LEU A 8 -24.68 48.19 -37.76
CA LEU A 8 -23.26 48.00 -37.46
C LEU A 8 -22.86 46.52 -37.39
N ALA A 9 -23.71 45.63 -36.88
CA ALA A 9 -23.44 44.19 -36.82
C ALA A 9 -23.46 43.56 -38.22
N LEU A 10 -24.40 43.94 -39.08
CA LEU A 10 -24.46 43.50 -40.48
C LEU A 10 -23.28 44.05 -41.30
N ALA A 11 -22.86 45.29 -41.03
CA ALA A 11 -21.64 45.86 -41.62
C ALA A 11 -20.36 45.16 -41.11
N LEU A 12 -20.32 44.73 -39.85
CA LEU A 12 -19.20 43.98 -39.27
C LEU A 12 -19.09 42.56 -39.86
N VAL A 13 -20.21 41.85 -40.04
CA VAL A 13 -20.23 40.50 -40.62
C VAL A 13 -19.81 40.52 -42.10
N ALA A 14 -20.15 41.58 -42.85
CA ALA A 14 -19.67 41.76 -44.22
C ALA A 14 -18.16 42.10 -44.31
N VAL A 15 -17.56 42.64 -43.25
CA VAL A 15 -16.14 43.04 -43.20
C VAL A 15 -15.26 41.92 -42.61
N THR A 16 -15.78 41.05 -41.75
CA THR A 16 -15.06 39.87 -41.26
C THR A 16 -15.26 38.71 -42.22
N GLY A 17 -14.29 38.47 -43.12
CA GLY A 17 -14.33 37.49 -44.21
C GLY A 17 -14.43 35.99 -43.85
N ALA A 18 -15.36 35.61 -42.96
CA ALA A 18 -15.90 34.26 -42.94
C ALA A 18 -16.84 34.11 -44.14
N ARG A 19 -16.81 32.98 -44.84
CA ARG A 19 -17.73 32.62 -45.94
C ARG A 19 -19.17 32.44 -45.43
N ALA A 20 -19.76 33.48 -44.88
CA ALA A 20 -21.20 33.61 -44.75
C ALA A 20 -21.62 34.52 -45.90
N GLU A 21 -22.17 33.93 -46.97
CA GLU A 21 -22.96 34.69 -47.93
C GLU A 21 -24.14 35.30 -47.14
N VAL A 22 -23.97 36.54 -46.70
CA VAL A 22 -25.05 37.32 -46.12
C VAL A 22 -26.01 37.61 -47.28
N SER A 23 -26.97 36.71 -47.48
CA SER A 23 -27.92 36.83 -48.58
C SER A 23 -28.84 38.03 -48.35
N ALA A 24 -29.28 38.66 -49.44
CA ALA A 24 -30.26 39.75 -49.37
C ALA A 24 -31.51 39.33 -48.57
N ASP A 25 -31.88 38.04 -48.64
CA ASP A 25 -32.94 37.45 -47.84
C ASP A 25 -32.63 37.47 -46.35
N GLN A 26 -31.40 37.14 -45.90
CA GLN A 26 -31.06 37.18 -44.46
C GLN A 26 -31.13 38.59 -43.88
N VAL A 27 -30.66 39.60 -44.62
CA VAL A 27 -30.77 41.01 -44.20
C VAL A 27 -32.24 41.44 -44.14
N ALA A 28 -33.03 41.06 -45.13
CA ALA A 28 -34.46 41.32 -45.16
C ALA A 28 -35.18 40.62 -43.99
N THR A 29 -34.84 39.38 -43.68
CA THR A 29 -35.40 38.60 -42.57
C THR A 29 -35.09 39.25 -41.22
N VAL A 30 -33.84 39.64 -40.95
CA VAL A 30 -33.46 40.24 -39.67
C VAL A 30 -34.15 41.59 -39.45
N MET A 31 -34.26 42.41 -40.50
CA MET A 31 -34.97 43.69 -40.43
C MET A 31 -36.49 43.48 -40.27
N TRP A 32 -37.06 42.49 -40.96
CA TRP A 32 -38.47 42.14 -40.85
C TRP A 32 -38.83 41.61 -39.45
N ASP A 33 -37.98 40.78 -38.86
CA ASP A 33 -38.15 40.27 -37.49
C ASP A 33 -38.18 41.42 -36.48
N TYR A 34 -37.28 42.41 -36.64
CA TYR A 34 -37.24 43.58 -35.78
C TYR A 34 -38.52 44.43 -35.89
N PHE A 35 -38.97 44.74 -37.12
CA PHE A 35 -40.20 45.51 -37.31
C PHE A 35 -41.45 44.75 -36.84
N SER A 36 -41.48 43.43 -37.03
CA SER A 36 -42.55 42.56 -36.55
C SER A 36 -42.61 42.53 -35.02
N GLN A 37 -41.47 42.42 -34.34
CA GLN A 37 -41.39 42.51 -32.88
C GLN A 37 -41.83 43.87 -32.35
N LEU A 38 -41.41 44.97 -32.99
CA LEU A 38 -41.83 46.30 -32.59
C LEU A 38 -43.35 46.48 -32.75
N SER A 39 -43.91 45.99 -33.86
CA SER A 39 -45.36 46.00 -34.13
C SER A 39 -46.14 45.15 -33.12
N ASN A 40 -45.66 43.93 -32.83
CA ASN A 40 -46.30 43.04 -31.86
C ASN A 40 -46.24 43.59 -30.43
N ASN A 41 -45.10 44.15 -30.00
CA ASN A 41 -44.97 44.78 -28.69
C ASN A 41 -45.87 46.02 -28.56
N ALA A 42 -46.02 46.80 -29.63
CA ALA A 42 -46.96 47.91 -29.65
C ALA A 42 -48.43 47.44 -29.60
N LYS A 43 -48.74 46.32 -30.26
CA LYS A 43 -50.07 45.69 -30.23
C LYS A 43 -50.41 45.12 -28.84
N GLU A 44 -49.46 44.47 -28.17
CA GLU A 44 -49.61 44.03 -26.78
C GLU A 44 -49.81 45.21 -25.81
N ALA A 45 -49.08 46.31 -26.01
CA ALA A 45 -49.28 47.54 -25.22
C ALA A 45 -50.70 48.13 -25.40
N VAL A 46 -51.30 48.00 -26.58
CA VAL A 46 -52.69 48.39 -26.86
C VAL A 46 -53.70 47.46 -26.17
N GLU A 47 -53.48 46.14 -26.19
CA GLU A 47 -54.33 45.17 -25.47
C GLU A 47 -54.33 45.43 -23.95
N HIS A 48 -53.19 45.87 -23.40
CA HIS A 48 -53.08 46.25 -21.99
C HIS A 48 -53.79 47.57 -21.65
N LEU A 49 -53.94 48.48 -22.63
CA LEU A 49 -54.63 49.78 -22.51
C LEU A 49 -56.16 49.70 -22.69
N GLN A 50 -56.69 48.63 -23.30
CA GLN A 50 -58.13 48.41 -23.47
C GLN A 50 -58.93 48.26 -22.15
N LYS A 51 -58.26 48.22 -21.00
CA LYS A 51 -58.87 48.16 -19.66
C LYS A 51 -59.24 49.54 -19.06
N SER A 52 -59.04 50.65 -19.78
CA SER A 52 -59.31 52.03 -19.30
C SER A 52 -60.30 52.76 -20.21
N GLU A 53 -61.26 53.52 -19.66
CA GLU A 53 -62.31 54.26 -20.39
C GLU A 53 -61.81 55.44 -21.29
N LEU A 54 -60.50 55.71 -21.33
CA LEU A 54 -59.90 56.74 -22.20
C LEU A 54 -59.52 56.19 -23.60
N THR A 55 -60.38 55.40 -24.23
CA THR A 55 -59.92 54.38 -25.22
C THR A 55 -60.15 54.68 -26.71
N GLN A 56 -61.08 55.54 -27.15
CA GLN A 56 -61.42 55.61 -28.59
C GLN A 56 -60.50 56.50 -29.44
N GLN A 57 -60.12 57.69 -28.98
CA GLN A 57 -59.27 58.61 -29.77
C GLN A 57 -57.80 58.16 -29.81
N LEU A 58 -57.32 57.58 -28.71
CA LEU A 58 -55.96 57.07 -28.60
C LEU A 58 -55.75 55.86 -29.52
N ASN A 59 -56.74 54.96 -29.60
CA ASN A 59 -56.68 53.79 -30.47
C ASN A 59 -56.61 54.14 -31.95
N ALA A 60 -57.37 55.15 -32.40
CA ALA A 60 -57.32 55.63 -33.79
C ALA A 60 -55.94 56.21 -34.16
N LEU A 61 -55.36 57.02 -33.27
CA LEU A 61 -54.05 57.65 -33.51
C LEU A 61 -52.91 56.64 -33.48
N PHE A 62 -52.98 55.62 -32.61
CA PHE A 62 -52.01 54.52 -32.61
C PHE A 62 -52.12 53.62 -33.83
N GLN A 63 -53.33 53.30 -34.31
CA GLN A 63 -53.50 52.52 -35.53
C GLN A 63 -53.00 53.26 -36.77
N ASP A 64 -53.21 54.58 -36.84
CA ASP A 64 -52.65 55.43 -37.90
C ASP A 64 -51.11 55.39 -37.92
N LYS A 65 -50.48 55.57 -36.75
CA LYS A 65 -49.01 55.52 -36.63
C LYS A 65 -48.41 54.14 -36.85
N LEU A 66 -49.09 53.07 -36.46
CA LEU A 66 -48.68 51.71 -36.81
C LEU A 66 -48.81 51.44 -38.31
N GLY A 67 -49.86 51.96 -38.96
CA GLY A 67 -50.01 51.92 -40.41
C GLY A 67 -48.85 52.61 -41.12
N GLU A 68 -48.51 53.84 -40.73
CA GLU A 68 -47.38 54.61 -41.28
C GLU A 68 -46.04 53.87 -41.10
N VAL A 69 -45.79 53.29 -39.92
CA VAL A 69 -44.58 52.50 -39.66
C VAL A 69 -44.51 51.25 -40.54
N ASN A 70 -45.64 50.57 -40.75
CA ASN A 70 -45.68 49.37 -41.57
C ASN A 70 -45.48 49.68 -43.06
N THR A 71 -46.05 50.80 -43.55
CA THR A 71 -45.78 51.31 -44.90
C THR A 71 -44.32 51.70 -45.07
N TYR A 72 -43.73 52.40 -44.10
CA TYR A 72 -42.32 52.79 -44.13
C TYR A 72 -41.39 51.57 -44.13
N ALA A 73 -41.69 50.55 -43.32
CA ALA A 73 -40.93 49.29 -43.30
C ALA A 73 -41.01 48.58 -44.66
N GLY A 74 -42.20 48.51 -45.27
CA GLY A 74 -42.39 47.93 -46.60
C GLY A 74 -41.63 48.68 -47.70
N ASP A 75 -41.63 50.01 -47.66
CA ASP A 75 -40.90 50.84 -48.64
C ASP A 75 -39.38 50.78 -48.46
N LEU A 76 -38.91 50.64 -47.22
CA LEU A 76 -37.51 50.43 -46.91
C LEU A 76 -37.04 49.05 -47.43
N GLN A 77 -37.84 48.00 -47.23
CA GLN A 77 -37.55 46.67 -47.76
C GLN A 77 -37.45 46.68 -49.30
N LYS A 78 -38.39 47.35 -49.98
CA LYS A 78 -38.37 47.49 -51.45
C LYS A 78 -37.14 48.20 -52.00
N LYS A 79 -36.46 49.03 -51.21
CA LYS A 79 -35.25 49.76 -51.65
C LYS A 79 -33.96 49.07 -51.23
N LEU A 80 -33.92 48.49 -50.03
CA LEU A 80 -32.69 47.88 -49.50
C LEU A 80 -32.34 46.57 -50.18
N VAL A 81 -33.33 45.73 -50.50
CA VAL A 81 -33.09 44.45 -51.19
C VAL A 81 -32.41 44.67 -52.55
N PRO A 82 -32.96 45.48 -53.48
CA PRO A 82 -32.30 45.72 -54.76
C PRO A 82 -30.96 46.46 -54.62
N PHE A 83 -30.80 47.36 -53.64
CA PHE A 83 -29.52 48.01 -53.37
C PHE A 83 -28.43 47.00 -52.94
N ALA A 84 -28.76 46.09 -52.02
CA ALA A 84 -27.84 45.06 -51.56
C ALA A 84 -27.46 44.09 -52.70
N THR A 85 -28.43 43.71 -53.54
CA THR A 85 -28.18 42.86 -54.72
C THR A 85 -27.28 43.56 -55.73
N GLU A 86 -27.53 44.84 -56.05
CA GLU A 86 -26.68 45.60 -56.99
C GLU A 86 -25.25 45.78 -56.45
N LEU A 87 -25.11 46.05 -55.14
CA LEU A 87 -23.80 46.15 -54.51
C LEU A 87 -23.02 44.84 -54.57
N HIS A 88 -23.69 43.71 -54.33
CA HIS A 88 -23.08 42.39 -54.42
C HIS A 88 -22.64 42.06 -55.86
N GLU A 89 -23.48 42.31 -56.85
CA GLU A 89 -23.13 42.09 -58.27
C GLU A 89 -21.93 42.93 -58.71
N ARG A 90 -21.87 44.20 -58.29
CA ARG A 90 -20.72 45.08 -58.58
C ARG A 90 -19.44 44.56 -57.94
N LEU A 91 -19.48 44.20 -56.66
CA LEU A 91 -18.30 43.67 -55.95
C LEU A 91 -17.82 42.35 -56.57
N ALA A 92 -18.72 41.45 -56.95
CA ALA A 92 -18.37 40.21 -57.62
C ALA A 92 -17.68 40.48 -58.97
N LYS A 93 -18.22 41.42 -59.75
CA LYS A 93 -17.65 41.80 -61.06
C LYS A 93 -16.29 42.49 -60.94
N ASP A 94 -16.14 43.40 -59.98
CA ASP A 94 -14.88 44.10 -59.73
C ASP A 94 -13.80 43.13 -59.22
N SER A 95 -14.17 42.15 -58.39
CA SER A 95 -13.27 41.09 -57.93
C SER A 95 -12.77 40.19 -59.06
N GLU A 96 -13.63 39.78 -59.98
CA GLU A 96 -13.19 38.98 -61.14
C GLU A 96 -12.33 39.81 -62.10
N LYS A 97 -12.64 41.10 -62.28
CA LYS A 97 -11.79 41.99 -63.07
C LYS A 97 -10.38 42.13 -62.48
N LEU A 98 -10.28 42.33 -61.16
CA LEU A 98 -8.99 42.45 -60.47
C LEU A 98 -8.15 41.16 -60.60
N LYS A 99 -8.80 40.00 -60.50
CA LYS A 99 -8.14 38.70 -60.64
C LYS A 99 -7.58 38.48 -62.05
N GLU A 100 -8.30 38.90 -63.07
CA GLU A 100 -7.82 38.83 -64.45
C GLU A 100 -6.68 39.83 -64.71
N GLU A 101 -6.70 41.03 -64.12
CA GLU A 101 -5.58 41.98 -64.20
C GLU A 101 -4.31 41.42 -63.53
N ILE A 102 -4.41 40.84 -62.33
CA ILE A 102 -3.27 40.21 -61.64
C ILE A 102 -2.67 39.06 -62.46
N ARG A 103 -3.52 38.18 -63.02
CA ARG A 103 -3.05 37.08 -63.88
C ARG A 103 -2.32 37.59 -65.10
N LYS A 104 -2.87 38.62 -65.74
CA LYS A 104 -2.29 39.24 -66.92
C LYS A 104 -0.93 39.86 -66.60
N GLU A 105 -0.83 40.62 -65.50
CA GLU A 105 0.44 41.20 -65.07
C GLU A 105 1.50 40.12 -64.77
N LEU A 106 1.11 39.00 -64.14
CA LEU A 106 2.03 37.91 -63.85
C LEU A 106 2.55 37.23 -65.12
N GLU A 107 1.68 36.99 -66.11
CA GLU A 107 2.09 36.43 -67.41
C GLU A 107 2.92 37.43 -68.23
N GLU A 108 2.63 38.73 -68.16
CA GLU A 108 3.47 39.77 -68.77
C GLU A 108 4.86 39.84 -68.14
N VAL A 109 4.96 39.78 -66.81
CA VAL A 109 6.24 39.69 -66.09
C VAL A 109 6.99 38.43 -66.53
N ARG A 110 6.31 37.28 -66.59
CA ARG A 110 6.91 36.03 -67.05
C ARG A 110 7.43 36.12 -68.50
N ALA A 111 6.64 36.71 -69.40
CA ALA A 111 7.03 36.89 -70.80
C ALA A 111 8.22 37.84 -70.95
N ARG A 112 8.29 38.92 -70.15
CA ARG A 112 9.44 39.85 -70.12
C ARG A 112 10.69 39.21 -69.51
N LEU A 113 10.53 38.29 -68.58
CA LEU A 113 11.64 37.55 -67.96
C LEU A 113 12.08 36.33 -68.78
N LEU A 114 11.28 35.85 -69.74
CA LEU A 114 11.59 34.71 -70.60
C LEU A 114 12.93 34.82 -71.36
N PRO A 115 13.28 35.96 -72.00
CA PRO A 115 14.61 36.12 -72.63
C PRO A 115 15.76 36.17 -71.62
N HIS A 116 15.48 36.45 -70.34
CA HIS A 116 16.43 36.49 -69.23
C HIS A 116 16.27 35.29 -68.27
N ALA A 117 15.60 34.22 -68.70
CA ALA A 117 15.23 33.11 -67.80
C ALA A 117 16.45 32.46 -67.14
N ASN A 118 17.58 32.37 -67.86
CA ASN A 118 18.85 31.90 -67.32
C ASN A 118 19.41 32.84 -66.24
N GLU A 119 19.32 34.17 -66.44
CA GLU A 119 19.78 35.17 -65.47
C GLU A 119 18.89 35.21 -64.22
N VAL A 120 17.58 35.03 -64.38
CA VAL A 120 16.62 34.92 -63.26
C VAL A 120 16.88 33.64 -62.47
N SER A 121 17.02 32.50 -63.15
CA SER A 121 17.37 31.22 -62.50
C SER A 121 18.70 31.32 -61.76
N GLN A 122 19.70 31.97 -62.36
CA GLN A 122 21.00 32.22 -61.73
C GLN A 122 20.85 33.10 -60.48
N LYS A 123 20.11 34.21 -60.54
CA LYS A 123 19.86 35.08 -59.37
C LYS A 123 19.09 34.35 -58.27
N ILE A 124 18.14 33.50 -58.59
CA ILE A 124 17.44 32.66 -57.61
C ILE A 124 18.43 31.68 -56.97
N GLY A 125 19.27 31.01 -57.78
CA GLY A 125 20.31 30.11 -57.28
C GLY A 125 21.33 30.82 -56.39
N ASP A 126 21.74 32.04 -56.74
CA ASP A 126 22.63 32.88 -55.94
C ASP A 126 21.99 33.28 -54.61
N ASN A 127 20.72 33.71 -54.63
CA ASN A 127 19.97 34.05 -53.41
C ASN A 127 19.76 32.83 -52.49
N VAL A 128 19.54 31.63 -53.04
CA VAL A 128 19.44 30.39 -52.24
C VAL A 128 20.78 30.05 -51.60
N ARG A 129 21.89 30.18 -52.34
CA ARG A 129 23.24 29.98 -51.78
C ARG A 129 23.57 31.00 -50.70
N GLU A 130 23.23 32.26 -50.91
CA GLU A 130 23.42 33.32 -49.90
C GLU A 130 22.56 33.07 -48.66
N LEU A 131 21.30 32.65 -48.83
CA LEU A 131 20.43 32.27 -47.72
C LEU A 131 20.99 31.07 -46.94
N GLN A 132 21.51 30.05 -47.63
CA GLN A 132 22.18 28.92 -47.01
C GLN A 132 23.40 29.37 -46.19
N GLN A 133 24.27 30.20 -46.76
CA GLN A 133 25.44 30.76 -46.06
C GLN A 133 25.05 31.61 -44.85
N ARG A 134 23.95 32.36 -44.94
CA ARG A 134 23.43 33.16 -43.82
C ARG A 134 22.84 32.28 -42.72
N LEU A 135 22.22 31.15 -43.05
CA LEU A 135 21.56 30.25 -42.08
C LEU A 135 22.50 29.22 -41.45
N GLU A 136 23.56 28.82 -42.15
CA GLU A 136 24.58 27.87 -41.68
C GLU A 136 25.10 28.17 -40.26
N PRO A 137 25.55 29.40 -39.91
CA PRO A 137 26.03 29.69 -38.56
C PRO A 137 24.92 29.57 -37.49
N TYR A 138 23.66 29.87 -37.82
CA TYR A 138 22.54 29.70 -36.88
C TYR A 138 22.22 28.23 -36.64
N ALA A 139 22.29 27.39 -37.68
CA ALA A 139 22.10 25.95 -37.55
C ALA A 139 23.20 25.31 -36.70
N ASP A 140 24.46 25.70 -36.91
CA ASP A 140 25.60 25.24 -36.12
C ASP A 140 25.53 25.73 -34.67
N GLN A 141 25.14 27.00 -34.46
CA GLN A 141 24.95 27.54 -33.13
C GLN A 141 23.82 26.84 -32.39
N LEU A 142 22.69 26.57 -33.05
CA LEU A 142 21.57 25.84 -32.45
C LEU A 142 21.99 24.42 -32.07
N ARG A 143 22.69 23.69 -32.95
CA ARG A 143 23.23 22.36 -32.65
C ARG A 143 24.17 22.39 -31.44
N THR A 144 25.07 23.39 -31.39
CA THR A 144 26.00 23.57 -30.28
C THR A 144 25.28 23.89 -28.97
N GLN A 145 24.27 24.76 -29.01
CA GLN A 145 23.45 25.11 -27.85
C GLN A 145 22.66 23.90 -27.33
N VAL A 146 22.02 23.14 -28.21
CA VAL A 146 21.28 21.92 -27.82
C VAL A 146 22.20 20.92 -27.13
N ASN A 147 23.38 20.65 -27.70
CA ASN A 147 24.36 19.74 -27.09
C ASN A 147 24.84 20.26 -25.73
N THR A 148 25.12 21.56 -25.63
CA THR A 148 25.58 22.18 -24.38
C THR A 148 24.50 22.11 -23.29
N GLN A 149 23.25 22.39 -23.64
CA GLN A 149 22.11 22.31 -22.71
C GLN A 149 21.82 20.88 -22.28
N ALA A 150 21.91 19.91 -23.20
CA ALA A 150 21.76 18.49 -22.87
C ALA A 150 22.85 18.01 -21.90
N GLU A 151 24.10 18.40 -22.13
CA GLU A 151 25.20 18.09 -21.20
C GLU A 151 25.04 18.80 -19.85
N GLN A 152 24.59 20.05 -19.84
CA GLN A 152 24.29 20.77 -18.61
C GLN A 152 23.18 20.09 -17.82
N LEU A 153 22.09 19.70 -18.47
CA LEU A 153 20.99 18.97 -17.85
C LEU A 153 21.47 17.62 -17.28
N ARG A 154 22.28 16.87 -18.05
CA ARG A 154 22.88 15.62 -17.58
C ARG A 154 23.74 15.84 -16.34
N ARG A 155 24.60 16.86 -16.34
CA ARG A 155 25.44 17.22 -15.18
C ARG A 155 24.63 17.63 -13.96
N GLN A 156 23.49 18.29 -14.17
CA GLN A 156 22.57 18.67 -13.10
C GLN A 156 21.80 17.47 -12.54
N LEU A 157 21.35 16.53 -13.38
CA LEU A 157 20.54 15.38 -12.95
C LEU A 157 21.37 14.22 -12.35
N THR A 158 22.61 14.03 -12.81
CA THR A 158 23.48 12.92 -12.37
C THR A 158 23.68 12.88 -10.84
N PRO A 159 23.96 14.01 -10.15
CA PRO A 159 24.10 14.02 -8.68
C PRO A 159 22.81 13.59 -7.95
N TYR A 160 21.62 13.84 -8.49
CA TYR A 160 20.36 13.42 -7.87
C TYR A 160 20.18 11.90 -7.95
N ALA A 161 20.49 11.29 -9.11
CA ALA A 161 20.48 9.84 -9.24
C ALA A 161 21.50 9.17 -8.29
N GLN A 162 22.72 9.72 -8.21
CA GLN A 162 23.75 9.25 -7.27
C GLN A 162 23.33 9.42 -5.81
N ARG A 163 22.67 10.53 -5.46
CA ARG A 163 22.13 10.74 -4.11
C ARG A 163 21.02 9.75 -3.79
N MET A 164 20.12 9.49 -4.74
CA MET A 164 19.06 8.49 -4.59
C MET A 164 19.66 7.10 -4.34
N GLU A 165 20.64 6.68 -5.15
CA GLU A 165 21.34 5.41 -4.98
C GLU A 165 22.01 5.30 -3.60
N ARG A 166 22.66 6.39 -3.14
CA ARG A 166 23.27 6.44 -1.81
C ARG A 166 22.22 6.28 -0.70
N VAL A 167 21.12 7.03 -0.76
CA VAL A 167 20.04 6.95 0.24
C VAL A 167 19.41 5.55 0.25
N LEU A 168 19.20 4.93 -0.91
CA LEU A 168 18.71 3.54 -0.97
C LEU A 168 19.68 2.56 -0.30
N ARG A 169 20.99 2.72 -0.51
CA ARG A 169 22.01 1.89 0.13
C ARG A 169 22.06 2.10 1.64
N GLU A 170 22.09 3.35 2.09
CA GLU A 170 22.06 3.71 3.52
C GLU A 170 20.80 3.17 4.21
N ASN A 171 19.63 3.26 3.56
CA ASN A 171 18.39 2.70 4.08
C ASN A 171 18.42 1.17 4.14
N ALA A 172 18.98 0.49 3.15
CA ALA A 172 19.14 -0.96 3.17
C ALA A 172 20.09 -1.40 4.29
N ASP A 173 21.21 -0.70 4.47
CA ASP A 173 22.16 -0.96 5.55
C ASP A 173 21.52 -0.72 6.93
N SER A 174 20.74 0.36 7.07
CA SER A 174 19.99 0.65 8.30
C SER A 174 18.91 -0.41 8.57
N LEU A 175 18.16 -0.84 7.56
CA LEU A 175 17.15 -1.91 7.70
C LEU A 175 17.80 -3.21 8.17
N HIS A 176 18.92 -3.59 7.56
CA HIS A 176 19.69 -4.76 7.96
C HIS A 176 20.22 -4.64 9.40
N ALA A 177 20.74 -3.47 9.78
CA ALA A 177 21.22 -3.20 11.14
C ALA A 177 20.10 -3.29 12.18
N SER A 178 18.89 -2.80 11.87
CA SER A 178 17.74 -2.84 12.78
C SER A 178 17.15 -4.24 12.91
N LEU A 179 17.05 -5.03 11.83
CA LEU A 179 16.38 -6.33 11.86
C LEU A 179 17.28 -7.49 12.30
N ARG A 180 18.60 -7.39 12.11
CA ARG A 180 19.53 -8.46 12.49
C ARG A 180 19.46 -8.84 13.98
N PRO A 181 19.45 -7.89 14.94
CA PRO A 181 19.31 -8.21 16.36
C PRO A 181 18.04 -9.02 16.67
N HIS A 182 16.92 -8.69 16.01
CA HIS A 182 15.65 -9.41 16.21
C HIS A 182 15.71 -10.84 15.66
N ALA A 183 16.35 -11.06 14.51
CA ALA A 183 16.56 -12.40 13.98
C ALA A 183 17.47 -13.24 14.91
N ASP A 184 18.54 -12.63 15.43
CA ASP A 184 19.45 -13.29 16.36
C ASP A 184 18.75 -13.59 17.71
N GLU A 185 17.91 -12.68 18.22
CA GLU A 185 17.09 -12.87 19.42
C GLU A 185 16.05 -13.98 19.23
N LEU A 186 15.35 -14.00 18.09
CA LEU A 186 14.39 -15.06 17.78
C LEU A 186 15.06 -16.43 17.75
N LYS A 187 16.24 -16.54 17.14
CA LYS A 187 17.03 -17.78 17.16
C LYS A 187 17.34 -18.23 18.58
N ALA A 188 17.81 -17.30 19.42
CA ALA A 188 18.14 -17.59 20.81
C ALA A 188 16.90 -18.03 21.61
N LYS A 189 15.75 -17.37 21.42
CA LYS A 189 14.48 -17.76 22.06
C LYS A 189 13.99 -19.13 21.61
N ILE A 190 14.13 -19.49 20.33
CA ILE A 190 13.78 -20.84 19.85
C ILE A 190 14.64 -21.89 20.57
N ASP A 191 15.96 -21.70 20.60
CA ASP A 191 16.88 -22.63 21.26
C ASP A 191 16.57 -22.74 22.77
N GLN A 192 16.37 -21.60 23.45
CA GLN A 192 16.02 -21.55 24.86
C GLN A 192 14.69 -22.23 25.16
N ASN A 193 13.64 -21.91 24.40
CA ASN A 193 12.28 -22.41 24.66
C ASN A 193 12.19 -23.91 24.37
N VAL A 194 12.90 -24.43 23.36
CA VAL A 194 12.95 -25.87 23.12
C VAL A 194 13.71 -26.60 24.22
N GLU A 195 14.81 -26.04 24.73
CA GLU A 195 15.52 -26.60 25.88
C GLU A 195 14.67 -26.55 27.15
N GLU A 196 13.95 -25.46 27.40
CA GLU A 196 13.00 -25.35 28.53
C GLU A 196 11.89 -26.39 28.40
N LEU A 197 11.31 -26.55 27.21
CA LEU A 197 10.29 -27.56 26.93
C LEU A 197 10.81 -28.97 27.22
N LYS A 198 12.02 -29.29 26.76
CA LYS A 198 12.67 -30.58 27.06
C LYS A 198 12.92 -30.73 28.57
N GLY A 199 13.40 -29.68 29.24
CA GLY A 199 13.64 -29.64 30.68
C GLY A 199 12.37 -29.75 31.52
N ARG A 200 11.21 -29.33 30.98
CA ARG A 200 9.91 -29.49 31.63
C ARG A 200 9.32 -30.88 31.42
N LEU A 201 9.52 -31.49 30.24
CA LEU A 201 8.90 -32.78 29.92
C LEU A 201 9.70 -33.99 30.42
N THR A 202 11.03 -33.93 30.40
CA THR A 202 11.88 -35.07 30.76
C THR A 202 11.84 -35.50 32.24
N PRO A 203 11.68 -34.60 33.24
CA PRO A 203 11.61 -35.00 34.64
C PRO A 203 10.43 -35.92 34.97
N TYR A 204 9.34 -35.86 34.20
CA TYR A 204 8.18 -36.72 34.42
C TYR A 204 8.48 -38.19 34.13
N ALA A 205 9.32 -38.46 33.14
CA ALA A 205 9.80 -39.82 32.89
C ALA A 205 10.67 -40.35 34.05
N ASP A 206 11.44 -39.47 34.70
CA ASP A 206 12.21 -39.82 35.89
C ASP A 206 11.30 -40.02 37.12
N GLU A 207 10.25 -39.19 37.28
CA GLU A 207 9.22 -39.37 38.30
C GLU A 207 8.49 -40.72 38.14
N PHE A 208 8.19 -41.14 36.91
CA PHE A 208 7.60 -42.45 36.66
C PHE A 208 8.48 -43.59 37.15
N LYS A 209 9.82 -43.51 37.01
CA LYS A 209 10.71 -44.56 37.55
C LYS A 209 10.61 -44.67 39.06
N VAL A 210 10.58 -43.54 39.76
CA VAL A 210 10.42 -43.49 41.22
C VAL A 210 9.06 -44.07 41.63
N LYS A 211 8.01 -43.75 40.88
CA LYS A 211 6.67 -44.31 41.13
C LYS A 211 6.62 -45.81 40.88
N ILE A 212 7.19 -46.30 39.79
CA ILE A 212 7.32 -47.73 39.50
C ILE A 212 8.01 -48.46 40.67
N ASP A 213 9.08 -47.90 41.24
CA ASP A 213 9.74 -48.49 42.40
C ASP A 213 8.81 -48.58 43.63
N GLN A 214 8.11 -47.50 43.95
CA GLN A 214 7.16 -47.46 45.06
C GLN A 214 6.04 -48.49 44.87
N THR A 215 5.46 -48.52 43.69
CA THR A 215 4.39 -49.42 43.27
C THR A 215 4.80 -50.88 43.33
N VAL A 216 5.97 -51.24 42.79
CA VAL A 216 6.45 -52.64 42.80
C VAL A 216 6.80 -53.08 44.22
N GLU A 217 7.32 -52.18 45.05
CA GLU A 217 7.61 -52.46 46.46
C GLU A 217 6.33 -52.65 47.30
N GLU A 218 5.28 -51.87 47.05
CA GLU A 218 3.96 -52.07 47.64
C GLU A 218 3.35 -53.41 47.21
N LEU A 219 3.47 -53.77 45.93
CA LEU A 219 3.06 -55.06 45.42
C LEU A 219 3.85 -56.20 46.07
N ARG A 220 5.16 -56.03 46.27
CA ARG A 220 5.98 -57.02 46.99
C ARG A 220 5.46 -57.29 48.39
N ARG A 221 5.09 -56.23 49.13
CA ARG A 221 4.56 -56.34 50.50
C ARG A 221 3.19 -56.99 50.55
N SER A 222 2.30 -56.67 49.60
CA SER A 222 0.96 -57.28 49.55
C SER A 222 1.00 -58.76 49.15
N LEU A 223 1.97 -59.16 48.33
CA LEU A 223 2.12 -60.55 47.87
C LEU A 223 2.93 -61.45 48.80
N ALA A 224 3.79 -60.88 49.65
CA ALA A 224 4.65 -61.64 50.56
C ALA A 224 3.90 -62.66 51.44
N PRO A 225 2.73 -62.36 52.04
CA PRO A 225 1.98 -63.32 52.87
C PRO A 225 1.52 -64.56 52.10
N TYR A 226 1.34 -64.45 50.78
CA TYR A 226 0.79 -65.50 49.93
C TYR A 226 1.87 -66.35 49.23
N ALA A 227 3.14 -65.97 49.37
CA ALA A 227 4.26 -66.57 48.64
C ALA A 227 5.41 -67.01 49.56
N GLN A 228 5.14 -67.40 50.81
CA GLN A 228 6.18 -67.77 51.79
C GLN A 228 7.14 -68.84 51.27
N ASP A 229 6.63 -69.87 50.58
CA ASP A 229 7.46 -70.96 50.02
C ASP A 229 8.06 -70.63 48.64
N ALA A 230 7.74 -69.46 48.07
CA ALA A 230 8.13 -69.04 46.71
C ALA A 230 8.66 -67.59 46.65
N GLN A 231 9.14 -67.07 47.79
CA GLN A 231 9.45 -65.65 47.95
C GLN A 231 10.58 -65.16 47.03
N GLU A 232 11.62 -65.97 46.81
CA GLU A 232 12.70 -65.66 45.85
C GLU A 232 12.16 -65.54 44.42
N LYS A 233 11.30 -66.47 44.01
CA LYS A 233 10.71 -66.47 42.67
C LYS A 233 9.81 -65.26 42.46
N LEU A 234 9.03 -64.88 43.48
CA LEU A 234 8.21 -63.67 43.47
C LEU A 234 9.08 -62.41 43.34
N ASN A 235 10.12 -62.27 44.17
CA ASN A 235 11.03 -61.13 44.12
C ASN A 235 11.66 -60.99 42.72
N HIS A 236 12.11 -62.10 42.13
CA HIS A 236 12.70 -62.08 40.80
C HIS A 236 11.71 -61.67 39.70
N GLN A 237 10.42 -62.09 39.79
CA GLN A 237 9.39 -61.62 38.85
C GLN A 237 9.10 -60.12 39.01
N LEU A 238 9.07 -59.62 40.25
CA LEU A 238 8.81 -58.21 40.55
C LEU A 238 9.98 -57.31 40.13
N GLU A 239 11.22 -57.72 40.35
CA GLU A 239 12.41 -57.04 39.83
C GLU A 239 12.40 -56.98 38.30
N GLY A 240 12.03 -58.08 37.64
CA GLY A 240 11.86 -58.13 36.19
C GLY A 240 10.77 -57.17 35.69
N LEU A 241 9.64 -57.09 36.39
CA LEU A 241 8.56 -56.14 36.08
C LEU A 241 9.04 -54.69 36.23
N ALA A 242 9.64 -54.35 37.37
CA ALA A 242 10.19 -53.02 37.63
C ALA A 242 11.19 -52.61 36.53
N PHE A 243 12.09 -53.53 36.14
CA PHE A 243 13.06 -53.29 35.09
C PHE A 243 12.38 -52.97 33.74
N GLN A 244 11.38 -53.75 33.31
CA GLN A 244 10.69 -53.50 32.04
C GLN A 244 9.90 -52.18 32.07
N MET A 245 9.21 -51.88 33.17
CA MET A 245 8.46 -50.62 33.30
C MET A 245 9.40 -49.40 33.31
N LYS A 246 10.54 -49.48 34.01
CA LYS A 246 11.57 -48.42 33.99
C LYS A 246 12.18 -48.23 32.61
N LYS A 247 12.38 -49.32 31.85
CA LYS A 247 12.86 -49.25 30.47
C LYS A 247 11.88 -48.48 29.58
N ASN A 248 10.57 -48.69 29.74
CA ASN A 248 9.55 -47.92 29.01
C ASN A 248 9.57 -46.44 29.40
N ALA A 249 9.84 -46.11 30.67
CA ALA A 249 9.97 -44.72 31.11
C ALA A 249 11.22 -44.05 30.51
N GLU A 250 12.35 -44.77 30.41
CA GLU A 250 13.54 -44.28 29.73
C GLU A 250 13.31 -44.08 28.22
N GLU A 251 12.58 -44.99 27.59
CA GLU A 251 12.21 -44.86 26.18
C GLU A 251 11.30 -43.64 25.95
N LEU A 252 10.34 -43.38 26.84
CA LEU A 252 9.52 -42.18 26.83
C LEU A 252 10.38 -40.91 26.90
N LYS A 253 11.33 -40.85 27.85
CA LYS A 253 12.29 -39.73 27.99
C LYS A 253 13.08 -39.50 26.71
N THR A 254 13.57 -40.58 26.11
CA THR A 254 14.36 -40.55 24.87
C THR A 254 13.52 -40.02 23.70
N ARG A 255 12.27 -40.49 23.55
CA ARG A 255 11.36 -40.06 22.47
C ARG A 255 10.94 -38.60 22.60
N ILE A 256 10.67 -38.12 23.82
CA ILE A 256 10.40 -36.71 24.11
C ILE A 256 11.61 -35.85 23.72
N SER A 257 12.81 -36.24 24.16
CA SER A 257 14.04 -35.50 23.88
C SER A 257 14.34 -35.45 22.38
N ALA A 258 14.18 -36.56 21.67
CA ALA A 258 14.36 -36.63 20.23
C ALA A 258 13.34 -35.76 19.48
N SER A 259 12.08 -35.73 19.93
CA SER A 259 11.05 -34.89 19.32
C SER A 259 11.30 -33.40 19.54
N ALA A 260 11.79 -33.02 20.72
CA ALA A 260 12.18 -31.64 21.00
C ALA A 260 13.36 -31.20 20.12
N GLU A 261 14.36 -32.06 19.95
CA GLU A 261 15.49 -31.78 19.05
C GLU A 261 15.06 -31.70 17.58
N GLU A 262 14.14 -32.57 17.12
CA GLU A 262 13.57 -32.47 15.78
C GLU A 262 12.81 -31.14 15.58
N LEU A 263 12.04 -30.70 16.59
CA LEU A 263 11.39 -29.39 16.57
C LEU A 263 12.43 -28.26 16.41
N ARG A 264 13.51 -28.28 17.19
CA ARG A 264 14.61 -27.31 17.07
C ARG A 264 15.17 -27.28 15.65
N GLN A 265 15.46 -28.44 15.07
CA GLN A 265 16.02 -28.58 13.73
C GLN A 265 15.07 -28.11 12.62
N ARG A 266 13.75 -28.14 12.87
CA ARG A 266 12.74 -27.62 11.95
C ARG A 266 12.48 -26.12 12.09
N LEU A 267 12.59 -25.59 13.30
CA LEU A 267 12.41 -24.16 13.58
C LEU A 267 13.65 -23.33 13.18
N ALA A 268 14.85 -23.86 13.38
CA ALA A 268 16.09 -23.12 13.10
C ALA A 268 16.21 -22.62 11.64
N PRO A 269 15.88 -23.42 10.59
CA PRO A 269 15.91 -22.96 9.21
C PRO A 269 14.98 -21.79 8.92
N LEU A 270 13.87 -21.63 9.64
CA LEU A 270 12.92 -20.52 9.44
C LEU A 270 13.56 -19.17 9.78
N VAL A 271 14.35 -19.14 10.86
CA VAL A 271 15.10 -17.95 11.25
C VAL A 271 16.28 -17.70 10.31
N GLU A 272 16.93 -18.78 9.86
CA GLU A 272 18.03 -18.67 8.89
C GLU A 272 17.55 -18.14 7.53
N ASP A 273 16.34 -18.48 7.10
CA ASP A 273 15.72 -17.94 5.88
C ASP A 273 15.48 -16.42 6.00
N VAL A 274 14.89 -15.97 7.12
CA VAL A 274 14.75 -14.53 7.42
C VAL A 274 16.12 -13.84 7.41
N ARG A 275 17.10 -14.41 8.10
CA ARG A 275 18.47 -13.86 8.18
C ARG A 275 19.18 -13.82 6.83
N GLY A 276 19.00 -14.84 6.00
CA GLY A 276 19.54 -14.90 4.64
C GLY A 276 18.96 -13.79 3.77
N ASN A 277 17.65 -13.58 3.86
CA ASN A 277 16.95 -12.57 3.07
C ASN A 277 17.20 -11.13 3.53
N LEU A 278 17.65 -10.91 4.78
CA LEU A 278 18.14 -9.60 5.24
C LEU A 278 19.33 -9.08 4.42
N ARG A 279 20.17 -9.98 3.88
CA ARG A 279 21.32 -9.61 3.03
C ARG A 279 20.97 -9.55 1.55
N GLY A 280 19.78 -10.04 1.18
CA GLY A 280 19.33 -10.21 -0.20
C GLY A 280 18.40 -9.09 -0.65
N ASN A 281 17.25 -9.48 -1.22
CA ASN A 281 16.21 -8.56 -1.71
C ASN A 281 15.10 -8.38 -0.68
N THR A 282 14.53 -7.17 -0.61
CA THR A 282 13.42 -6.80 0.29
C THR A 282 12.15 -7.61 0.04
N GLU A 283 11.88 -8.02 -1.20
CA GLU A 283 10.71 -8.87 -1.51
C GLU A 283 10.82 -10.26 -0.86
N GLY A 284 12.02 -10.85 -0.88
CA GLY A 284 12.28 -12.13 -0.23
C GLY A 284 12.10 -12.01 1.28
N LEU A 285 12.65 -10.95 1.88
CA LEU A 285 12.51 -10.66 3.31
C LEU A 285 11.04 -10.48 3.71
N GLN A 286 10.26 -9.71 2.93
CA GLN A 286 8.84 -9.49 3.18
C GLN A 286 8.08 -10.82 3.18
N LYS A 287 8.35 -11.70 2.20
CA LYS A 287 7.72 -13.01 2.12
C LYS A 287 8.07 -13.88 3.32
N SER A 288 9.35 -13.99 3.67
CA SER A 288 9.78 -14.80 4.83
C SER A 288 9.15 -14.32 6.13
N LEU A 289 9.08 -13.01 6.36
CA LEU A 289 8.44 -12.44 7.55
C LEU A 289 6.94 -12.71 7.59
N ALA A 290 6.25 -12.59 6.45
CA ALA A 290 4.81 -12.85 6.36
C ALA A 290 4.46 -14.34 6.60
N GLU A 291 5.32 -15.25 6.16
CA GLU A 291 5.11 -16.70 6.29
C GLU A 291 5.64 -17.27 7.63
N LEU A 292 6.53 -16.55 8.32
CA LEU A 292 7.23 -17.00 9.53
C LEU A 292 6.26 -17.50 10.61
N GLY A 293 5.25 -16.71 10.98
CA GLY A 293 4.28 -17.08 12.02
C GLY A 293 3.56 -18.39 11.70
N GLY A 294 3.01 -18.50 10.48
CA GLY A 294 2.32 -19.72 10.04
C GLY A 294 3.24 -20.95 9.94
N HIS A 295 4.54 -20.75 9.69
CA HIS A 295 5.51 -21.83 9.69
C HIS A 295 5.88 -22.28 11.12
N LEU A 296 6.08 -21.33 12.04
CA LEU A 296 6.31 -21.62 13.47
C LEU A 296 5.13 -22.42 14.03
N ASP A 297 3.91 -21.95 13.84
CA ASP A 297 2.68 -22.60 14.32
C ASP A 297 2.58 -24.04 13.80
N ARG A 298 2.83 -24.24 12.50
CA ARG A 298 2.79 -25.57 11.89
C ARG A 298 3.80 -26.53 12.52
N GLN A 299 5.04 -26.10 12.72
CA GLN A 299 6.07 -26.97 13.31
C GLN A 299 5.77 -27.29 14.78
N VAL A 300 5.25 -26.33 15.53
CA VAL A 300 4.83 -26.53 16.93
C VAL A 300 3.65 -27.51 17.01
N GLU A 301 2.64 -27.38 16.14
CA GLU A 301 1.51 -28.30 16.11
C GLU A 301 1.90 -29.72 15.66
N GLU A 302 2.84 -29.85 14.72
CA GLU A 302 3.40 -31.16 14.35
C GLU A 302 4.14 -31.83 15.53
N PHE A 303 4.91 -31.05 16.30
CA PHE A 303 5.53 -31.54 17.54
C PHE A 303 4.47 -31.98 18.55
N ARG A 304 3.45 -31.15 18.78
CA ARG A 304 2.35 -31.44 19.70
C ARG A 304 1.66 -32.75 19.34
N SER A 305 1.23 -32.88 18.08
CA SER A 305 0.54 -34.08 17.59
C SER A 305 1.39 -35.35 17.74
N ARG A 306 2.72 -35.22 17.66
CA ARG A 306 3.65 -36.34 17.86
C ARG A 306 3.84 -36.74 19.32
N VAL A 307 3.93 -35.76 20.23
CA VAL A 307 4.21 -36.00 21.66
C VAL A 307 2.96 -36.35 22.45
N GLU A 308 1.79 -35.82 22.07
CA GLU A 308 0.51 -36.09 22.73
C GLU A 308 0.23 -37.60 22.97
N PRO A 309 0.37 -38.52 22.00
CA PRO A 309 0.07 -39.93 22.22
C PRO A 309 1.10 -40.66 23.08
N TYR A 310 2.24 -40.03 23.45
CA TYR A 310 3.28 -40.71 24.23
C TYR A 310 2.79 -41.14 25.61
N GLY A 311 1.92 -40.35 26.24
CA GLY A 311 1.34 -40.70 27.53
C GLY A 311 0.39 -41.88 27.47
N GLU A 312 -0.51 -41.87 26.49
CA GLU A 312 -1.43 -42.99 26.28
C GLU A 312 -0.69 -44.28 25.92
N ASN A 313 0.35 -44.18 25.09
CA ASN A 313 1.17 -45.33 24.70
C ASN A 313 1.96 -45.88 25.89
N PHE A 314 2.52 -45.00 26.72
CA PHE A 314 3.17 -45.40 27.97
C PHE A 314 2.18 -46.11 28.91
N ASN A 315 0.98 -45.54 29.09
CA ASN A 315 -0.09 -46.17 29.87
C ASN A 315 -0.45 -47.57 29.36
N LYS A 316 -0.67 -47.70 28.05
CA LYS A 316 -0.95 -49.01 27.43
C LYS A 316 0.16 -50.01 27.71
N ALA A 317 1.42 -49.59 27.63
CA ALA A 317 2.57 -50.45 27.92
C ALA A 317 2.60 -50.89 29.39
N LEU A 318 2.31 -49.99 30.34
CA LEU A 318 2.27 -50.32 31.77
C LEU A 318 1.15 -51.33 32.09
N VAL A 319 -0.04 -51.11 31.55
CA VAL A 319 -1.19 -52.03 31.71
C VAL A 319 -0.84 -53.42 31.14
N GLN A 320 -0.22 -53.48 29.96
CA GLN A 320 0.21 -54.74 29.37
C GLN A 320 1.23 -55.49 30.24
N GLN A 321 2.17 -54.78 30.88
CA GLN A 321 3.15 -55.40 31.79
C GLN A 321 2.49 -55.95 33.06
N MET A 322 1.51 -55.22 33.63
CA MET A 322 0.73 -55.70 34.78
C MET A 322 -0.12 -56.92 34.42
N GLU A 323 -0.76 -56.93 33.26
CA GLU A 323 -1.55 -58.08 32.78
C GLU A 323 -0.66 -59.31 32.54
N GLN A 324 0.54 -59.13 32.00
CA GLN A 324 1.51 -60.21 31.85
C GLN A 324 1.94 -60.79 33.20
N LEU A 325 2.14 -59.94 34.22
CA LEU A 325 2.41 -60.42 35.58
C LEU A 325 1.20 -61.21 36.12
N ARG A 326 -0.02 -60.69 35.95
CA ARG A 326 -1.26 -61.35 36.37
C ARG A 326 -1.38 -62.76 35.78
N GLN A 327 -1.15 -62.89 34.47
CA GLN A 327 -1.19 -64.19 33.78
C GLN A 327 -0.12 -65.16 34.29
N LYS A 328 1.09 -64.68 34.61
CA LYS A 328 2.17 -65.51 35.17
C LYS A 328 1.91 -65.98 36.60
N LEU A 329 1.19 -65.18 37.39
CA LEU A 329 0.78 -65.56 38.76
C LEU A 329 -0.36 -66.59 38.76
N GLY A 330 -1.18 -66.61 37.71
CA GLY A 330 -2.20 -67.63 37.46
C GLY A 330 -3.40 -67.60 38.43
N PRO A 331 -4.32 -68.57 38.36
CA PRO A 331 -5.60 -68.56 39.11
C PRO A 331 -5.47 -68.67 40.63
N HIS A 332 -4.28 -68.98 41.16
CA HIS A 332 -4.04 -69.16 42.59
C HIS A 332 -3.89 -67.82 43.35
N ALA A 333 -3.96 -66.71 42.63
CA ALA A 333 -3.74 -65.36 43.13
C ALA A 333 -5.08 -64.65 43.44
N GLY A 334 -6.09 -65.36 43.94
CA GLY A 334 -7.47 -64.82 44.10
C GLY A 334 -7.56 -63.48 44.84
N ASP A 335 -6.81 -63.31 45.93
CA ASP A 335 -6.73 -62.03 46.68
C ASP A 335 -5.77 -61.01 46.05
N VAL A 336 -4.87 -61.46 45.18
CA VAL A 336 -3.84 -60.64 44.49
C VAL A 336 -4.45 -59.83 43.34
N GLU A 337 -5.52 -60.33 42.73
CA GLU A 337 -6.17 -59.67 41.60
C GLU A 337 -6.71 -58.27 41.94
N GLY A 338 -7.27 -58.12 43.15
CA GLY A 338 -7.72 -56.81 43.67
C GLY A 338 -6.55 -55.83 43.87
N HIS A 339 -5.42 -56.33 44.39
CA HIS A 339 -4.23 -55.52 44.60
C HIS A 339 -3.58 -55.09 43.28
N LEU A 340 -3.48 -55.99 42.29
CA LEU A 340 -2.95 -55.67 40.96
C LEU A 340 -3.83 -54.65 40.24
N SER A 341 -5.15 -54.79 40.32
CA SER A 341 -6.10 -53.86 39.68
C SER A 341 -6.05 -52.46 40.32
N PHE A 342 -5.94 -52.37 41.64
CA PHE A 342 -5.76 -51.09 42.33
C PHE A 342 -4.47 -50.40 41.90
N LEU A 343 -3.39 -51.17 41.80
CA LEU A 343 -2.07 -50.71 41.45
C LEU A 343 -1.99 -50.22 39.99
N GLU A 344 -2.59 -50.97 39.06
CA GLU A 344 -2.76 -50.56 37.66
C GLU A 344 -3.50 -49.22 37.58
N LYS A 345 -4.60 -49.10 38.32
CA LYS A 345 -5.40 -47.88 38.35
C LYS A 345 -4.60 -46.69 38.87
N ASP A 346 -3.91 -46.82 40.01
CA ASP A 346 -3.12 -45.73 40.60
C ASP A 346 -2.05 -45.22 39.62
N LEU A 347 -1.34 -46.14 38.97
CA LEU A 347 -0.30 -45.79 38.00
C LEU A 347 -0.88 -45.08 36.78
N ARG A 348 -2.02 -45.57 36.27
CA ARG A 348 -2.72 -44.97 35.13
C ARG A 348 -3.26 -43.58 35.46
N ASP A 349 -3.87 -43.41 36.63
CA ASP A 349 -4.40 -42.14 37.10
C ASP A 349 -3.25 -41.12 37.26
N LYS A 350 -2.08 -41.57 37.71
CA LYS A 350 -0.88 -40.71 37.82
C LYS A 350 -0.35 -40.25 36.47
N VAL A 351 -0.22 -41.16 35.50
CA VAL A 351 0.19 -40.81 34.14
C VAL A 351 -0.83 -39.88 33.51
N ASN A 352 -2.13 -40.15 33.64
CA ASN A 352 -3.17 -39.28 33.11
C ASN A 352 -3.12 -37.89 33.74
N SER A 353 -2.96 -37.80 35.07
CA SER A 353 -2.83 -36.52 35.77
C SER A 353 -1.65 -35.70 35.24
N PHE A 354 -0.52 -36.33 34.93
CA PHE A 354 0.62 -35.66 34.30
C PHE A 354 0.24 -35.05 32.93
N PHE A 355 -0.28 -35.86 32.00
CA PHE A 355 -0.61 -35.37 30.65
C PHE A 355 -1.79 -34.37 30.65
N SER A 356 -2.71 -34.45 31.61
CA SER A 356 -3.75 -33.43 31.80
C SER A 356 -3.17 -32.11 32.31
N THR A 357 -2.21 -32.14 33.24
CA THR A 357 -1.56 -30.91 33.75
C THR A 357 -0.80 -30.19 32.63
N PHE A 358 -0.24 -30.94 31.68
CA PHE A 358 0.37 -30.39 30.47
C PHE A 358 -0.67 -29.67 29.59
N LYS A 359 -1.83 -30.30 29.35
CA LYS A 359 -2.94 -29.71 28.55
C LYS A 359 -3.57 -28.47 29.23
N GLU A 360 -3.70 -28.47 30.55
CA GLU A 360 -4.29 -27.34 31.29
C GLU A 360 -3.38 -26.10 31.32
N LYS A 361 -2.08 -26.25 31.58
CA LYS A 361 -1.15 -25.11 31.56
C LYS A 361 -1.05 -24.45 30.19
N GLU A 362 -1.21 -25.22 29.11
CA GLU A 362 -1.28 -24.72 27.73
C GLU A 362 -2.52 -23.82 27.51
N SER A 363 -3.65 -24.17 28.11
CA SER A 363 -4.91 -23.43 27.97
C SER A 363 -4.89 -22.08 28.69
N GLN A 364 -4.12 -21.99 29.80
CA GLN A 364 -3.96 -20.74 30.56
C GLN A 364 -3.03 -19.75 29.85
N ASP A 365 -1.89 -20.18 29.29
CA ASP A 365 -0.97 -19.30 28.56
C ASP A 365 -1.55 -18.78 27.24
N LYS A 366 -2.48 -19.50 26.62
CA LYS A 366 -3.22 -19.03 25.43
C LYS A 366 -4.12 -17.81 25.70
N THR A 367 -4.36 -17.49 26.97
CA THR A 367 -5.19 -16.33 27.40
C THR A 367 -4.36 -15.06 27.59
N LEU A 368 -3.02 -15.16 27.67
CA LEU A 368 -2.09 -14.03 27.57
C LEU A 368 -1.98 -13.61 26.10
N SER A 369 -3.01 -12.89 25.66
CA SER A 369 -3.08 -12.34 24.31
C SER A 369 -2.06 -11.20 24.14
N LEU A 370 -1.60 -11.01 22.90
CA LEU A 370 -0.72 -9.92 22.43
C LEU A 370 -0.90 -8.53 23.11
N PRO A 371 -2.12 -8.08 23.47
CA PRO A 371 -2.30 -6.75 24.08
C PRO A 371 -1.53 -6.54 25.39
N GLU A 372 -1.33 -7.56 26.23
CA GLU A 372 -0.61 -7.39 27.51
C GLU A 372 0.91 -7.28 27.31
N LEU A 373 1.47 -7.95 26.29
CA LEU A 373 2.88 -7.83 25.92
C LEU A 373 3.19 -6.49 25.25
N GLU A 374 2.29 -5.99 24.38
CA GLU A 374 2.40 -4.64 23.81
C GLU A 374 2.29 -3.56 24.88
N GLN A 375 1.34 -3.70 25.83
CA GLN A 375 1.23 -2.75 26.95
C GLN A 375 2.45 -2.74 27.87
N GLN A 376 3.06 -3.90 28.12
CA GLN A 376 4.31 -3.95 28.91
C GLN A 376 5.51 -3.34 28.16
N GLN A 377 5.57 -3.50 26.83
CA GLN A 377 6.60 -2.87 26.01
C GLN A 377 6.41 -1.35 25.89
N GLU A 378 5.17 -0.87 25.72
CA GLU A 378 4.86 0.56 25.71
C GLU A 378 5.19 1.21 27.05
N GLN A 379 4.85 0.58 28.18
CA GLN A 379 5.23 1.08 29.51
C GLN A 379 6.75 1.13 29.73
N GLN A 380 7.50 0.17 29.20
CA GLN A 380 8.97 0.20 29.26
C GLN A 380 9.56 1.31 28.37
N GLN A 381 8.97 1.56 27.20
CA GLN A 381 9.41 2.66 26.32
C GLN A 381 9.08 4.04 26.92
N GLU A 382 7.91 4.21 27.52
CA GLU A 382 7.54 5.45 28.22
C GLU A 382 8.51 5.74 29.39
N GLN A 383 8.83 4.73 30.20
CA GLN A 383 9.82 4.89 31.29
C GLN A 383 11.22 5.25 30.79
N GLN A 384 11.66 4.68 29.66
CA GLN A 384 12.95 5.05 29.07
C GLN A 384 12.94 6.47 28.49
N GLN A 385 11.83 6.93 27.92
CA GLN A 385 11.69 8.31 27.45
C GLN A 385 11.67 9.31 28.61
N GLU A 386 10.97 9.01 29.71
CA GLU A 386 10.97 9.85 30.90
C GLU A 386 12.38 9.99 31.50
N GLN A 387 13.12 8.88 31.62
CA GLN A 387 14.52 8.92 32.09
C GLN A 387 15.44 9.75 31.18
N GLN A 388 15.25 9.68 29.86
CA GLN A 388 16.02 10.52 28.93
C GLN A 388 15.66 12.00 29.03
N GLN A 389 14.39 12.33 29.26
CA GLN A 389 13.97 13.72 29.48
C GLN A 389 14.51 14.28 30.79
N GLU A 390 14.50 13.50 31.88
CA GLU A 390 15.09 13.90 33.16
C GLU A 390 16.60 14.17 33.01
N GLN A 391 17.34 13.29 32.35
CA GLN A 391 18.78 13.51 32.09
C GLN A 391 19.05 14.77 31.24
N GLN A 392 18.19 15.07 30.26
CA GLN A 392 18.34 16.30 29.48
C GLN A 392 18.02 17.55 30.31
N GLN A 393 17.03 17.49 31.21
CA GLN A 393 16.74 18.61 32.11
C GLN A 393 17.86 18.84 33.11
N GLU A 394 18.45 17.78 33.68
CA GLU A 394 19.60 17.89 34.58
C GLU A 394 20.80 18.56 33.87
N GLN A 395 21.14 18.13 32.64
CA GLN A 395 22.22 18.76 31.87
C GLN A 395 21.95 20.24 31.55
N GLN A 396 20.70 20.62 31.27
CA GLN A 396 20.36 22.02 31.05
C GLN A 396 20.46 22.85 32.33
N GLN A 397 20.10 22.28 33.49
CA GLN A 397 20.26 22.96 34.78
C GLN A 397 21.74 23.14 35.15
N GLU A 398 22.58 22.13 34.92
CA GLU A 398 24.02 22.23 35.13
C GLU A 398 24.64 23.32 34.26
N GLN A 399 24.31 23.38 32.97
CA GLN A 399 24.80 24.44 32.08
C GLN A 399 24.36 25.85 32.51
N GLN A 400 23.13 25.99 33.03
CA GLN A 400 22.66 27.27 33.56
C GLN A 400 23.40 27.66 34.85
N GLN A 401 23.69 26.70 35.73
CA GLN A 401 24.51 26.96 36.93
C GLN A 401 25.94 27.36 36.57
N GLU A 402 26.57 26.68 35.61
CA GLU A 402 27.92 27.05 35.15
C GLU A 402 27.95 28.45 34.53
N GLN A 403 26.93 28.83 33.75
CA GLN A 403 26.84 30.19 33.21
C GLN A 403 26.67 31.25 34.31
N GLN A 404 25.88 30.97 35.34
CA GLN A 404 25.72 31.88 36.48
C GLN A 404 27.01 32.00 37.30
N GLN A 405 27.73 30.89 37.54
CA GLN A 405 29.01 30.91 38.25
C GLN A 405 30.11 31.63 37.45
N GLY A 406 30.13 31.47 36.13
CA GLY A 406 31.04 32.19 35.23
C GLY A 406 30.79 33.71 35.20
N GLN A 407 29.52 34.14 35.30
CA GLN A 407 29.19 35.57 35.40
C GLN A 407 29.56 36.17 36.76
N VAL A 408 29.47 35.41 37.85
CA VAL A 408 29.88 35.87 39.18
C VAL A 408 31.41 36.00 39.29
N GLN A 409 32.19 35.13 38.63
CA GLN A 409 33.66 35.27 38.60
C GLN A 409 34.18 36.43 37.75
N MET A 410 33.41 36.90 36.75
CA MET A 410 33.77 38.11 35.97
C MET A 410 33.46 39.43 36.68
N LEU A 411 32.78 39.40 37.83
CA LEU A 411 32.44 40.59 38.63
C LEU A 411 33.29 40.75 39.90
N ALA A 412 34.32 39.92 40.10
CA ALA A 412 35.28 40.12 41.18
C ALA A 412 36.16 41.34 40.89
N PRO A 413 36.22 42.37 41.76
CA PRO A 413 37.03 43.55 41.52
C PRO A 413 38.52 43.20 41.64
N LEU A 414 39.29 43.65 40.66
CA LEU A 414 40.75 43.83 40.78
C LEU A 414 40.99 44.89 41.87
N GLU A 415 41.11 44.46 43.12
CA GLU A 415 41.70 45.30 44.17
C GLU A 415 43.23 45.16 44.11
N SER A 416 43.87 46.27 43.77
CA SER A 416 45.31 46.54 43.88
C SER A 416 45.51 47.77 44.77
#